data_AF-A0A800BX70-F1
#
_entry.id   AF-A0A800BX70-F1
#
_cell.length_a   1.000
_cell.length_b   1.000
_cell.length_c   1.000
_cell.angle_alpha   90.00
_cell.angle_beta   90.00
_cell.angle_gamma   90.00
#
_symmetry.space_group_name_H-M   'P 1'
#
loop_
_entity.id
_entity.type
_entity.pdbx_description
1 polymer ?
#
loop_
_entity_poly.entity_id
_entity_poly.type
_entity_poly.pdbx_seq_one_letter_code
_entity_poly.pdbx_strand_id
1 'polypeptide(L)'
;MTYSANWNYPTNIKVGAGRIGELAALCKSMGMKSPLLITDPGLAALPMVQDVVDTLNSSGLICGMFSNIQANPTGQNIDDGTAWYLEHKHDGVIAFGGGSALDAGKAVALMVGQDLPIWDFEDVGDNWLRVNVDAMAPVIAVPTTAGTGSEVGRASVITDQENHIKKIIFHPAMLPAQVIIDPELTVGLPPFITAATGMDALSHNLEALCSPFYHPMATGIAIEGIRLVQEFLPRAVSDGNDIEARTQMLVCSSMG
;
A
#
# COMPACT_ATOMS: atom_id res chain seq x y z
N MET A 1 -17.45 1.90 33.34
CA MET A 1 -17.45 1.41 31.95
C MET A 1 -16.40 0.33 31.84
N THR A 2 -16.75 -0.84 31.32
CA THR A 2 -15.79 -1.90 30.95
C THR A 2 -15.50 -1.77 29.47
N TYR A 3 -14.27 -1.42 29.11
CA TYR A 3 -13.83 -1.34 27.73
C TYR A 3 -13.37 -2.73 27.26
N SER A 4 -13.78 -3.13 26.05
CA SER A 4 -13.31 -4.36 25.38
C SER A 4 -13.06 -4.02 23.92
N ALA A 5 -11.81 -4.11 23.48
CA ALA A 5 -11.38 -3.79 22.13
C ALA A 5 -10.07 -4.54 21.81
N ASN A 6 -9.91 -4.97 20.56
CA ASN A 6 -8.64 -5.48 20.02
C ASN A 6 -8.03 -4.41 19.11
N TRP A 7 -6.75 -4.09 19.32
CA TRP A 7 -6.00 -3.12 18.52
C TRP A 7 -4.79 -3.83 17.90
N ASN A 8 -4.49 -3.56 16.63
CA ASN A 8 -3.41 -4.23 15.90
C ASN A 8 -2.63 -3.19 15.08
N TYR A 9 -1.44 -2.82 15.56
CA TYR A 9 -0.38 -2.06 14.88
C TYR A 9 0.93 -2.24 15.68
N PRO A 10 2.15 -2.07 15.12
CA PRO A 10 2.49 -1.60 13.78
C PRO A 10 3.10 -2.67 12.84
N THR A 11 3.02 -2.41 11.54
CA THR A 11 3.93 -2.96 10.52
C THR A 11 5.36 -2.44 10.75
N ASN A 12 6.37 -3.15 10.27
CA ASN A 12 7.74 -2.65 10.26
C ASN A 12 7.93 -1.64 9.12
N ILE A 13 8.27 -0.39 9.44
CA ILE A 13 8.35 0.73 8.50
C ILE A 13 9.78 1.28 8.47
N LYS A 14 10.35 1.39 7.27
CA LYS A 14 11.60 2.13 7.00
C LYS A 14 11.23 3.49 6.42
N VAL A 15 11.58 4.58 7.11
CA VAL A 15 11.26 5.95 6.69
C VAL A 15 12.53 6.73 6.39
N GLY A 16 12.57 7.43 5.26
CA GLY A 16 13.63 8.39 4.93
C GLY A 16 14.05 8.36 3.46
N ALA A 17 14.72 9.42 3.02
CA ALA A 17 15.24 9.55 1.67
C ALA A 17 16.28 8.45 1.35
N GLY A 18 16.18 7.87 0.15
CA GLY A 18 17.09 6.84 -0.36
C GLY A 18 16.95 5.47 0.33
N ARG A 19 15.94 5.27 1.19
CA ARG A 19 15.65 3.98 1.84
C ARG A 19 15.19 2.93 0.83
N ILE A 20 14.73 3.32 -0.37
CA ILE A 20 14.41 2.39 -1.46
C ILE A 20 15.62 1.51 -1.83
N GLY A 21 16.84 1.98 -1.60
CA GLY A 21 18.07 1.19 -1.77
C GLY A 21 18.17 -0.05 -0.87
N GLU A 22 17.34 -0.16 0.17
CA GLU A 22 17.27 -1.33 1.06
C GLU A 22 16.33 -2.43 0.55
N LEU A 23 15.53 -2.18 -0.50
CA LEU A 23 14.47 -3.07 -0.96
C LEU A 23 14.99 -4.49 -1.30
N ALA A 24 16.14 -4.59 -1.97
CA ALA A 24 16.72 -5.89 -2.31
C ALA A 24 17.13 -6.69 -1.06
N ALA A 25 17.66 -6.03 -0.04
CA ALA A 25 18.01 -6.67 1.22
C ALA A 25 16.75 -7.13 1.99
N LEU A 26 15.68 -6.32 1.94
CA LEU A 26 14.38 -6.68 2.52
C LEU A 26 13.78 -7.91 1.85
N CYS A 27 13.69 -7.94 0.51
CA CYS A 27 13.23 -9.11 -0.23
C CYS A 27 13.96 -10.39 0.22
N LYS A 28 15.29 -10.35 0.26
CA LYS A 28 16.12 -11.49 0.70
C LYS A 28 15.86 -11.90 2.15
N SER A 29 15.71 -10.92 3.05
CA SER A 29 15.41 -11.19 4.47
C SER A 29 14.07 -11.89 4.68
N MET A 30 13.13 -11.68 3.75
CA MET A 30 11.81 -12.31 3.72
C MET A 30 11.80 -13.61 2.92
N GLY A 31 12.95 -14.09 2.45
CA GLY A 31 13.07 -15.33 1.69
C GLY A 31 12.66 -15.23 0.22
N MET A 32 12.35 -14.03 -0.28
CA MET A 32 12.00 -13.82 -1.69
C MET A 32 13.24 -14.02 -2.58
N LYS A 33 13.04 -14.71 -3.69
CA LYS A 33 14.02 -14.91 -4.77
C LYS A 33 13.50 -14.35 -6.09
N SER A 34 12.19 -14.35 -6.28
CA SER A 34 11.50 -13.93 -7.51
C SER A 34 10.31 -13.01 -7.17
N PRO A 35 10.54 -11.79 -6.65
CA PRO A 35 9.44 -10.88 -6.32
C PRO A 35 8.76 -10.33 -7.58
N LEU A 36 7.44 -10.17 -7.53
CA LEU A 36 6.66 -9.45 -8.53
C LEU A 36 6.42 -8.01 -8.08
N LEU A 37 6.92 -7.03 -8.85
CA LEU A 37 6.58 -5.63 -8.68
C LEU A 37 5.23 -5.34 -9.34
N ILE A 38 4.26 -4.87 -8.57
CA ILE A 38 2.91 -4.51 -9.03
C ILE A 38 2.76 -2.99 -8.99
N THR A 39 2.43 -2.39 -10.13
CA THR A 39 2.33 -0.93 -10.26
C THR A 39 1.35 -0.52 -11.37
N ASP A 40 1.16 0.78 -11.58
CA ASP A 40 0.36 1.33 -12.69
C ASP A 40 1.21 1.61 -13.94
N PRO A 41 0.59 1.71 -15.15
CA PRO A 41 1.34 1.92 -16.39
C PRO A 41 2.10 3.24 -16.44
N GLY A 42 1.62 4.26 -15.71
CA GLY A 42 2.25 5.57 -15.65
C GLY A 42 3.57 5.52 -14.90
N LEU A 43 3.59 4.86 -13.75
CA LEU A 43 4.81 4.66 -12.96
C LEU A 43 5.78 3.68 -13.60
N ALA A 44 5.29 2.61 -14.23
CA ALA A 44 6.13 1.59 -14.87
C ALA A 44 7.08 2.16 -15.94
N ALA A 45 6.71 3.26 -16.59
CA ALA A 45 7.52 3.92 -17.60
C ALA A 45 8.56 4.90 -17.00
N LEU A 46 8.51 5.17 -15.69
CA LEU A 46 9.41 6.12 -15.04
C LEU A 46 10.76 5.48 -14.70
N PRO A 47 11.88 6.22 -14.84
CA PRO A 47 13.21 5.73 -14.49
C PRO A 47 13.28 5.15 -13.08
N MET A 48 12.61 5.77 -12.10
CA MET A 48 12.65 5.30 -10.71
C MET A 48 12.14 3.86 -10.52
N VAL A 49 11.18 3.40 -11.33
CA VAL A 49 10.68 2.02 -11.26
C VAL A 49 11.63 1.07 -11.98
N GLN A 50 12.15 1.48 -13.13
CA GLN A 50 13.14 0.68 -13.86
C GLN A 50 14.43 0.50 -13.05
N ASP A 51 14.92 1.56 -12.40
CA ASP A 51 16.09 1.54 -11.53
C ASP A 51 15.89 0.58 -10.35
N VAL A 52 14.68 0.51 -9.78
CA VAL A 52 14.32 -0.45 -8.74
C VAL A 52 14.40 -1.90 -9.27
N VAL A 53 13.78 -2.17 -10.42
CA VAL A 53 13.81 -3.51 -11.04
C VAL A 53 15.25 -3.93 -11.36
N ASP A 54 16.05 -3.03 -11.93
CA ASP A 54 17.45 -3.28 -12.28
C ASP A 54 18.32 -3.50 -11.03
N THR A 55 18.05 -2.76 -9.95
CA THR A 55 18.73 -2.93 -8.65
C THR A 55 18.40 -4.29 -8.04
N LEU A 56 17.15 -4.73 -8.12
CA LEU A 56 16.74 -6.05 -7.64
C LEU A 56 17.41 -7.18 -8.43
N ASN A 57 17.42 -7.06 -9.76
CA ASN A 57 18.04 -8.04 -10.66
C ASN A 57 19.56 -8.11 -10.49
N SER A 58 20.24 -6.96 -10.43
CA SER A 58 21.69 -6.90 -10.18
C SER A 58 22.07 -7.39 -8.76
N SER A 59 21.13 -7.37 -7.82
CA SER A 59 21.27 -7.96 -6.50
C SER A 59 21.05 -9.48 -6.47
N GLY A 60 20.79 -10.13 -7.60
CA GLY A 60 20.61 -11.58 -7.70
C GLY A 60 19.20 -12.08 -7.38
N LEU A 61 18.20 -11.19 -7.45
CA LEU A 61 16.77 -11.56 -7.46
C LEU A 61 16.29 -11.67 -8.92
N ILE A 62 15.14 -12.29 -9.14
CA ILE A 62 14.47 -12.35 -10.44
C ILE A 62 13.20 -11.50 -10.33
N CYS A 63 13.34 -10.19 -10.48
CA CYS A 63 12.21 -9.27 -10.34
C CYS A 63 11.43 -9.19 -11.65
N GLY A 64 10.17 -9.61 -11.63
CA GLY A 64 9.20 -9.35 -12.68
C GLY A 64 8.39 -8.08 -12.39
N MET A 65 7.71 -7.55 -13.40
CA MET A 65 6.81 -6.39 -13.25
C MET A 65 5.46 -6.68 -13.89
N PHE A 66 4.39 -6.42 -13.14
CA PHE A 66 3.01 -6.36 -13.63
C PHE A 66 2.50 -4.93 -13.46
N SER A 67 2.33 -4.23 -14.57
CA SER A 67 2.03 -2.79 -14.58
C SER A 67 0.59 -2.45 -14.99
N ASN A 68 -0.27 -3.45 -15.21
CA ASN A 68 -1.62 -3.22 -15.73
C ASN A 68 -2.65 -2.89 -14.62
N ILE A 69 -2.25 -2.08 -13.63
CA ILE A 69 -3.14 -1.61 -12.58
C ILE A 69 -3.72 -0.25 -12.95
N GLN A 70 -5.03 -0.18 -13.08
CA GLN A 70 -5.75 1.07 -13.30
C GLN A 70 -6.15 1.73 -11.97
N ALA A 71 -6.48 3.02 -12.04
CA ALA A 71 -7.15 3.70 -10.94
C ALA A 71 -8.47 3.01 -10.60
N ASN A 72 -8.72 2.80 -9.29
CA ASN A 72 -9.81 1.94 -8.80
C ASN A 72 -9.69 0.52 -9.38
N PRO A 73 -8.73 -0.29 -8.88
CA PRO A 73 -8.46 -1.61 -9.42
C PRO A 73 -9.71 -2.49 -9.36
N THR A 74 -9.86 -3.37 -10.35
CA THR A 74 -11.04 -4.21 -10.56
C THR A 74 -10.71 -5.66 -10.23
N GLY A 75 -11.75 -6.50 -10.10
CA GLY A 75 -11.55 -7.96 -9.98
C GLY A 75 -10.65 -8.52 -11.09
N GLN A 76 -10.87 -8.08 -12.34
CA GLN A 76 -10.04 -8.49 -13.48
C GLN A 76 -8.57 -8.08 -13.34
N ASN A 77 -8.27 -6.89 -12.79
CA ASN A 77 -6.87 -6.51 -12.53
C ASN A 77 -6.21 -7.46 -11.53
N ILE A 78 -6.97 -7.96 -10.55
CA ILE A 78 -6.45 -8.90 -9.55
C ILE A 78 -6.28 -10.29 -10.17
N ASP A 79 -7.24 -10.75 -10.97
CA ASP A 79 -7.15 -12.04 -11.67
C ASP A 79 -5.95 -12.06 -12.62
N ASP A 80 -5.76 -11.01 -13.42
CA ASP A 80 -4.63 -10.87 -14.35
C ASP A 80 -3.29 -10.84 -13.60
N GLY A 81 -3.20 -10.07 -12.51
CA GLY A 81 -1.99 -9.99 -11.69
C GLY A 81 -1.67 -11.32 -10.98
N THR A 82 -2.70 -12.03 -10.52
CA THR A 82 -2.58 -13.35 -9.89
C THR A 82 -2.12 -14.41 -10.89
N ALA A 83 -2.70 -14.41 -12.10
CA ALA A 83 -2.28 -15.28 -13.19
C ALA A 83 -0.80 -15.02 -13.56
N TRP A 84 -0.43 -13.75 -13.70
CA TRP A 84 0.95 -13.36 -13.98
C TRP A 84 1.92 -13.83 -12.89
N TYR A 85 1.55 -13.65 -11.62
CA TYR A 85 2.33 -14.12 -10.46
C TYR A 85 2.60 -15.63 -10.54
N LEU A 86 1.56 -16.42 -10.79
CA LEU A 86 1.63 -17.89 -10.81
C LEU A 86 2.39 -18.42 -12.04
N GLU A 87 2.11 -17.88 -13.23
CA GLU A 87 2.74 -18.29 -14.49
C GLU A 87 4.27 -18.11 -14.44
N HIS A 88 4.71 -16.98 -13.89
CA HIS A 88 6.13 -16.62 -13.79
C HIS A 88 6.79 -17.09 -12.49
N LYS A 89 6.05 -17.81 -11.63
CA LYS A 89 6.53 -18.44 -10.40
C LYS A 89 7.17 -17.42 -9.44
N HIS A 90 6.49 -16.31 -9.23
CA HIS A 90 6.90 -15.33 -8.24
C HIS A 90 6.70 -15.85 -6.81
N ASP A 91 7.44 -15.32 -5.84
CA ASP A 91 7.45 -15.78 -4.45
C ASP A 91 7.25 -14.65 -3.42
N GLY A 92 6.91 -13.47 -3.89
CA GLY A 92 6.60 -12.29 -3.09
C GLY A 92 6.07 -11.17 -3.95
N VAL A 93 5.40 -10.20 -3.31
CA VAL A 93 4.85 -9.03 -3.98
C VAL A 93 5.54 -7.76 -3.46
N ILE A 94 5.93 -6.90 -4.39
CA ILE A 94 6.32 -5.51 -4.13
C ILE A 94 5.19 -4.65 -4.66
N ALA A 95 4.33 -4.15 -3.77
CA ALA A 95 3.26 -3.24 -4.13
C ALA A 95 3.84 -1.82 -4.21
N PHE A 96 3.97 -1.27 -5.42
CA PHE A 96 4.70 -0.03 -5.67
C PHE A 96 3.80 0.99 -6.36
N GLY A 97 3.48 2.08 -5.68
CA GLY A 97 2.70 3.15 -6.28
C GLY A 97 1.79 3.89 -5.30
N GLY A 98 0.74 4.51 -5.84
CA GLY A 98 -0.33 5.09 -5.02
C GLY A 98 -1.31 4.03 -4.52
N GLY A 99 -2.39 4.48 -3.85
CA GLY A 99 -3.36 3.59 -3.20
C GLY A 99 -3.94 2.48 -4.10
N SER A 100 -4.17 2.75 -5.39
CA SER A 100 -4.65 1.72 -6.33
C SER A 100 -3.64 0.59 -6.55
N ALA A 101 -2.36 0.90 -6.70
CA ALA A 101 -1.30 -0.11 -6.85
C ALA A 101 -1.06 -0.88 -5.54
N LEU A 102 -1.13 -0.18 -4.40
CA LEU A 102 -1.00 -0.79 -3.07
C LEU A 102 -2.14 -1.78 -2.79
N ASP A 103 -3.38 -1.38 -3.04
CA ASP A 103 -4.56 -2.23 -2.85
C ASP A 103 -4.52 -3.43 -3.80
N ALA A 104 -4.17 -3.21 -5.07
CA ALA A 104 -4.04 -4.30 -6.04
C ALA A 104 -2.94 -5.28 -5.66
N GLY A 105 -1.76 -4.78 -5.25
CA GLY A 105 -0.65 -5.62 -4.85
C GLY A 105 -1.00 -6.52 -3.66
N LYS A 106 -1.63 -5.96 -2.63
CA LYS A 106 -2.13 -6.74 -1.48
C LYS A 106 -3.21 -7.76 -1.87
N ALA A 107 -4.13 -7.38 -2.76
CA ALA A 107 -5.19 -8.27 -3.22
C ALA A 107 -4.64 -9.43 -4.06
N VAL A 108 -3.69 -9.17 -4.97
CA VAL A 108 -2.97 -10.23 -5.70
C VAL A 108 -2.24 -11.15 -4.71
N ALA A 109 -1.51 -10.60 -3.75
CA ALA A 109 -0.80 -11.39 -2.75
C ALA A 109 -1.72 -12.27 -1.88
N LEU A 110 -2.95 -11.83 -1.64
CA LEU A 110 -3.99 -12.66 -1.02
C LEU A 110 -4.44 -13.78 -1.97
N MET A 111 -4.75 -13.44 -3.23
CA MET A 111 -5.42 -14.30 -4.20
C MET A 111 -4.56 -15.43 -4.78
N VAL A 112 -3.22 -15.33 -4.76
CA VAL A 112 -2.32 -16.35 -5.33
C VAL A 112 -2.47 -17.76 -4.72
N GLY A 113 -3.05 -17.84 -3.51
CA GLY A 113 -3.22 -19.08 -2.76
C GLY A 113 -4.66 -19.54 -2.57
N GLN A 114 -5.63 -18.91 -3.25
CA GLN A 114 -7.06 -19.11 -2.98
C GLN A 114 -7.77 -19.87 -4.09
N ASP A 115 -8.71 -20.73 -3.70
CA ASP A 115 -9.58 -21.47 -4.61
C ASP A 115 -10.97 -20.80 -4.80
N LEU A 116 -11.25 -19.75 -4.03
CA LEU A 116 -12.49 -18.96 -4.09
C LEU A 116 -12.25 -17.64 -4.83
N PRO A 117 -13.28 -17.07 -5.48
CA PRO A 117 -13.18 -15.75 -6.09
C PRO A 117 -12.94 -14.67 -5.03
N ILE A 118 -12.32 -13.56 -5.43
CA ILE A 118 -11.97 -12.45 -4.52
C ILE A 118 -13.18 -11.92 -3.73
N TRP A 119 -14.38 -11.98 -4.31
CA TRP A 119 -15.61 -11.51 -3.69
C TRP A 119 -16.05 -12.33 -2.47
N ASP A 120 -15.61 -13.58 -2.35
CA ASP A 120 -15.84 -14.38 -1.13
C ASP A 120 -15.04 -13.88 0.08
N PHE A 121 -14.11 -12.96 -0.13
CA PHE A 121 -13.27 -12.32 0.90
C PHE A 121 -13.65 -10.85 1.15
N GLU A 122 -14.82 -10.43 0.69
CA GLU A 122 -15.40 -9.14 1.06
C GLU A 122 -15.57 -9.04 2.58
N ASP A 123 -15.33 -7.85 3.15
CA ASP A 123 -15.42 -7.52 4.58
C ASP A 123 -16.87 -7.57 5.11
N VAL A 124 -17.44 -8.77 5.11
CA VAL A 124 -18.80 -9.07 5.55
C VAL A 124 -18.75 -10.25 6.52
N GLY A 125 -19.11 -9.99 7.77
CA GLY A 125 -19.09 -11.00 8.83
C GLY A 125 -17.70 -11.63 8.98
N ASP A 126 -17.65 -12.96 8.93
CA ASP A 126 -16.43 -13.74 9.11
C ASP A 126 -15.87 -14.30 7.79
N ASN A 127 -16.17 -13.67 6.65
CA ASN A 127 -15.65 -14.08 5.34
C ASN A 127 -14.12 -14.20 5.31
N TRP A 128 -13.42 -13.36 6.08
CA TRP A 128 -11.97 -13.40 6.24
C TRP A 128 -11.47 -14.77 6.75
N LEU A 129 -12.27 -15.54 7.51
CA LEU A 129 -11.90 -16.89 7.95
C LEU A 129 -11.81 -17.93 6.82
N ARG A 130 -12.29 -17.59 5.60
CA ARG A 130 -12.22 -18.45 4.42
C ARG A 130 -10.87 -18.39 3.71
N VAL A 131 -10.02 -17.42 4.06
CA VAL A 131 -8.71 -17.22 3.44
C VAL A 131 -7.76 -18.35 3.84
N ASN A 132 -7.13 -18.97 2.86
CA ASN A 132 -5.98 -19.84 3.07
C ASN A 132 -4.73 -18.97 3.32
N VAL A 133 -4.46 -18.69 4.59
CA VAL A 133 -3.39 -17.78 5.03
C VAL A 133 -2.00 -18.31 4.68
N ASP A 134 -1.79 -19.63 4.79
CA ASP A 134 -0.48 -20.25 4.54
C ASP A 134 -0.06 -20.17 3.07
N ALA A 135 -1.00 -19.90 2.17
CA ALA A 135 -0.77 -19.77 0.74
C ALA A 135 -0.69 -18.30 0.25
N MET A 136 -0.83 -17.32 1.15
CA MET A 136 -0.65 -15.91 0.80
C MET A 136 0.82 -15.59 0.50
N ALA A 137 1.06 -14.70 -0.46
CA ALA A 137 2.39 -14.17 -0.70
C ALA A 137 2.75 -13.05 0.31
N PRO A 138 4.01 -12.95 0.74
CA PRO A 138 4.45 -11.82 1.53
C PRO A 138 4.49 -10.53 0.70
N VAL A 139 4.11 -9.41 1.32
CA VAL A 139 4.04 -8.09 0.66
C VAL A 139 5.08 -7.13 1.26
N ILE A 140 5.81 -6.44 0.39
CA ILE A 140 6.53 -5.20 0.70
C ILE A 140 5.77 -4.05 0.03
N ALA A 141 5.37 -3.04 0.79
CA ALA A 141 4.66 -1.87 0.26
C ALA A 141 5.61 -0.66 0.12
N VAL A 142 5.53 0.02 -1.01
CA VAL A 142 6.33 1.20 -1.35
C VAL A 142 5.38 2.29 -1.88
N PRO A 143 4.83 3.15 -1.00
CA PRO A 143 3.95 4.23 -1.41
C PRO A 143 4.69 5.29 -2.23
N THR A 144 4.07 5.75 -3.31
CA THR A 144 4.54 6.91 -4.11
C THR A 144 3.59 8.10 -4.03
N THR A 145 2.55 8.02 -3.20
CA THR A 145 1.61 9.10 -2.90
C THR A 145 1.32 9.15 -1.41
N ALA A 146 1.15 10.36 -0.87
CA ALA A 146 0.79 10.58 0.53
C ALA A 146 -0.71 10.87 0.65
N GLY A 147 -1.54 9.83 0.82
CA GLY A 147 -3.00 9.96 0.95
C GLY A 147 -3.68 8.78 1.63
N THR A 148 -3.64 7.60 0.99
CA THR A 148 -4.52 6.50 1.39
C THR A 148 -4.08 5.70 2.62
N GLY A 149 -2.80 5.76 3.00
CA GLY A 149 -2.25 4.92 4.08
C GLY A 149 -2.33 3.41 3.81
N SER A 150 -2.57 3.01 2.56
CA SER A 150 -2.85 1.61 2.20
C SER A 150 -1.66 0.69 2.53
N GLU A 151 -0.43 1.22 2.55
CA GLU A 151 0.79 0.53 2.94
C GLU A 151 0.81 0.06 4.41
N VAL A 152 -0.01 0.64 5.29
CA VAL A 152 -0.20 0.19 6.68
C VAL A 152 -1.60 -0.39 6.94
N GLY A 153 -2.38 -0.55 5.86
CA GLY A 153 -3.74 -1.08 5.91
C GLY A 153 -3.81 -2.60 5.68
N ARG A 154 -4.80 -3.22 6.33
CA ARG A 154 -5.13 -4.67 6.22
C ARG A 154 -6.34 -4.95 5.31
N ALA A 155 -6.68 -3.99 4.47
CA ALA A 155 -7.78 -4.06 3.53
C ALA A 155 -7.35 -3.55 2.15
N SER A 156 -8.04 -3.97 1.10
CA SER A 156 -7.92 -3.45 -0.27
C SER A 156 -9.29 -3.07 -0.80
N VAL A 157 -9.41 -1.92 -1.48
CA VAL A 157 -10.66 -1.49 -2.11
C VAL A 157 -10.66 -1.87 -3.58
N ILE A 158 -11.48 -2.87 -3.94
CA ILE A 158 -11.56 -3.41 -5.31
C ILE A 158 -12.94 -3.11 -5.91
N THR A 159 -12.96 -2.70 -7.17
CA THR A 159 -14.18 -2.35 -7.91
C THR A 159 -14.78 -3.59 -8.55
N ASP A 160 -16.01 -3.92 -8.15
CA ASP A 160 -16.87 -4.89 -8.81
C ASP A 160 -17.56 -4.19 -9.99
N GLN A 161 -17.06 -4.46 -11.20
CA GLN A 161 -17.56 -3.81 -12.41
C GLN A 161 -18.95 -4.31 -12.82
N GLU A 162 -19.31 -5.53 -12.47
CA GLU A 162 -20.61 -6.12 -12.80
C GLU A 162 -21.72 -5.47 -11.96
N ASN A 163 -21.45 -5.27 -10.67
CA ASN A 163 -22.41 -4.68 -9.73
C ASN A 163 -22.24 -3.16 -9.56
N HIS A 164 -21.24 -2.55 -10.19
CA HIS A 164 -20.91 -1.12 -10.11
C HIS A 164 -20.68 -0.61 -8.67
N ILE A 165 -20.05 -1.43 -7.82
CA ILE A 165 -19.77 -1.10 -6.42
C ILE A 165 -18.29 -1.31 -6.07
N LYS A 166 -17.79 -0.51 -5.11
CA LYS A 166 -16.49 -0.76 -4.48
C LYS A 166 -16.67 -1.68 -3.29
N LYS A 167 -15.93 -2.79 -3.28
CA LYS A 167 -15.92 -3.77 -2.20
C LYS A 167 -14.62 -3.66 -1.43
N ILE A 168 -14.70 -3.83 -0.13
CA ILE A 168 -13.53 -3.90 0.75
C ILE A 168 -13.18 -5.37 0.90
N ILE A 169 -11.98 -5.75 0.47
CA ILE A 169 -11.42 -7.08 0.67
C ILE A 169 -10.55 -7.03 1.92
N PHE A 170 -10.77 -7.94 2.86
CA PHE A 170 -10.17 -7.86 4.18
C PHE A 170 -9.62 -9.20 4.67
N HIS A 171 -8.40 -9.16 5.19
CA HIS A 171 -7.87 -10.21 6.04
C HIS A 171 -6.76 -9.63 6.93
N PRO A 172 -6.64 -9.99 8.23
CA PRO A 172 -5.59 -9.46 9.10
C PRO A 172 -4.17 -9.64 8.56
N ALA A 173 -3.91 -10.72 7.83
CA ALA A 173 -2.61 -11.01 7.21
C ALA A 173 -2.36 -10.28 5.86
N MET A 174 -3.30 -9.46 5.37
CA MET A 174 -3.04 -8.57 4.21
C MET A 174 -2.13 -7.39 4.57
N LEU A 175 -1.95 -7.13 5.87
CA LEU A 175 -1.02 -6.10 6.34
C LEU A 175 0.37 -6.36 5.74
N PRO A 176 0.99 -5.40 5.02
CA PRO A 176 2.31 -5.61 4.46
C PRO A 176 3.31 -5.99 5.55
N ALA A 177 4.22 -6.91 5.22
CA ALA A 177 5.22 -7.39 6.18
C ALA A 177 6.35 -6.36 6.38
N GLN A 178 6.60 -5.52 5.37
CA GLN A 178 7.53 -4.40 5.40
C GLN A 178 6.98 -3.22 4.59
N VAL A 179 7.27 -2.01 5.02
CA VAL A 179 6.96 -0.77 4.30
C VAL A 179 8.22 0.04 4.12
N ILE A 180 8.43 0.59 2.93
CA ILE A 180 9.48 1.58 2.66
C ILE A 180 8.81 2.91 2.30
N ILE A 181 8.90 3.87 3.21
CA ILE A 181 8.50 5.26 2.99
C ILE A 181 9.75 6.03 2.54
N ASP A 182 9.87 6.23 1.22
CA ASP A 182 10.94 7.02 0.62
C ASP A 182 10.36 8.28 -0.06
N PRO A 183 10.59 9.48 0.52
CA PRO A 183 10.06 10.73 -0.03
C PRO A 183 10.57 11.05 -1.44
N GLU A 184 11.74 10.53 -1.84
CA GLU A 184 12.31 10.79 -3.17
C GLU A 184 11.40 10.23 -4.28
N LEU A 185 10.69 9.15 -4.00
CA LEU A 185 9.72 8.53 -4.93
C LEU A 185 8.46 9.38 -5.16
N THR A 186 8.33 10.51 -4.46
CA THR A 186 7.19 11.43 -4.57
C THR A 186 7.55 12.77 -5.22
N VAL A 187 8.85 13.02 -5.49
CA VAL A 187 9.38 14.31 -5.95
C VAL A 187 8.85 14.73 -7.34
N GLY A 188 8.28 13.81 -8.12
CA GLY A 188 7.63 14.12 -9.41
C GLY A 188 6.13 14.42 -9.34
N LEU A 189 5.47 14.28 -8.18
CA LEU A 189 4.02 14.45 -8.10
C LEU A 189 3.59 15.90 -8.37
N PRO A 190 2.64 16.14 -9.29
CA PRO A 190 2.12 17.48 -9.55
C PRO A 190 1.50 18.12 -8.29
N PRO A 191 1.53 19.45 -8.15
CA PRO A 191 0.95 20.15 -7.01
C PRO A 191 -0.52 19.80 -6.75
N PHE A 192 -1.32 19.65 -7.81
CA PHE A 192 -2.74 19.28 -7.69
C PHE A 192 -2.92 17.87 -7.11
N ILE A 193 -2.13 16.88 -7.54
CA ILE A 193 -2.20 15.52 -7.00
C ILE A 193 -1.71 15.51 -5.56
N THR A 194 -0.63 16.23 -5.26
CA THR A 194 -0.10 16.39 -3.90
C THR A 194 -1.13 16.98 -2.96
N ALA A 195 -1.86 18.02 -3.39
CA ALA A 195 -2.96 18.60 -2.64
C ALA A 195 -4.11 17.61 -2.45
N ALA A 196 -4.54 16.93 -3.51
CA ALA A 196 -5.65 15.98 -3.46
C ALA A 196 -5.36 14.82 -2.50
N THR A 197 -4.20 14.18 -2.60
CA THR A 197 -3.83 13.07 -1.70
C THR A 197 -3.58 13.56 -0.28
N GLY A 198 -2.99 14.75 -0.09
CA GLY A 198 -2.84 15.32 1.25
C GLY A 198 -4.18 15.61 1.95
N MET A 199 -5.20 16.03 1.19
CA MET A 199 -6.56 16.20 1.72
C MET A 199 -7.26 14.86 1.99
N ASP A 200 -6.92 13.81 1.24
CA ASP A 200 -7.36 12.44 1.52
C ASP A 200 -6.78 11.96 2.87
N ALA A 201 -5.46 12.13 3.09
CA ALA A 201 -4.82 11.84 4.37
C ALA A 201 -5.45 12.62 5.53
N LEU A 202 -5.79 13.91 5.33
CA LEU A 202 -6.50 14.70 6.33
C LEU A 202 -7.87 14.12 6.66
N SER A 203 -8.61 13.69 5.64
CA SER A 203 -9.95 13.13 5.78
C SER A 203 -9.90 11.85 6.62
N HIS A 204 -8.97 10.93 6.32
CA HIS A 204 -8.77 9.72 7.12
C HIS A 204 -8.44 10.02 8.58
N ASN A 205 -7.51 10.94 8.85
CA ASN A 205 -7.18 11.33 10.22
C ASN A 205 -8.38 11.97 10.94
N LEU A 206 -9.20 12.78 10.26
CA LEU A 206 -10.42 13.36 10.84
C LEU A 206 -11.49 12.29 11.13
N GLU A 207 -11.65 11.31 10.23
CA GLU A 207 -12.57 10.18 10.42
C GLU A 207 -12.12 9.30 11.60
N ALA A 208 -10.82 9.00 11.69
CA ALA A 208 -10.23 8.27 12.81
C ALA A 208 -10.44 8.99 14.15
N LEU A 209 -10.26 10.33 14.18
CA LEU A 209 -10.52 11.16 15.36
C LEU A 209 -12.01 11.17 15.75
N CYS A 210 -12.92 11.16 14.77
CA CYS A 210 -14.36 11.17 14.99
C CYS A 210 -14.95 9.77 15.24
N SER A 211 -14.15 8.71 15.14
CA SER A 211 -14.62 7.33 15.27
C SER A 211 -15.23 7.07 16.65
N PRO A 212 -16.42 6.43 16.73
CA PRO A 212 -17.02 6.06 18.02
C PRO A 212 -16.32 4.87 18.67
N PHE A 213 -15.37 4.22 17.99
CA PHE A 213 -14.64 3.06 18.50
C PHE A 213 -13.59 3.47 19.55
N TYR A 214 -13.55 2.76 20.68
CA TYR A 214 -12.58 3.05 21.74
C TYR A 214 -11.18 2.64 21.32
N HIS A 215 -10.36 3.62 20.91
CA HIS A 215 -8.96 3.43 20.55
C HIS A 215 -8.10 4.69 20.83
N PRO A 216 -7.75 4.98 22.10
CA PRO A 216 -7.05 6.22 22.47
C PRO A 216 -5.68 6.41 21.78
N MET A 217 -4.98 5.33 21.41
CA MET A 217 -3.75 5.44 20.62
C MET A 217 -4.03 5.97 19.20
N ALA A 218 -5.08 5.48 18.52
CA ALA A 218 -5.48 5.99 17.22
C ALA A 218 -5.93 7.45 17.32
N THR A 219 -6.64 7.84 18.40
CA THR A 219 -6.97 9.25 18.66
C THR A 219 -5.73 10.14 18.74
N GLY A 220 -4.69 9.70 19.47
CA GLY A 220 -3.44 10.46 19.57
C GLY A 220 -2.69 10.55 18.23
N ILE A 221 -2.65 9.46 17.48
CA ILE A 221 -2.07 9.38 16.14
C ILE A 221 -2.81 10.32 15.17
N ALA A 222 -4.14 10.29 15.16
CA ALA A 222 -4.97 11.12 14.31
C ALA A 222 -4.76 12.63 14.53
N ILE A 223 -4.64 13.04 15.80
CA ILE A 223 -4.36 14.45 16.15
C ILE A 223 -3.00 14.88 15.60
N GLU A 224 -1.98 14.04 15.73
CA GLU A 224 -0.65 14.34 15.18
C GLU A 224 -0.65 14.36 13.65
N GLY A 225 -1.37 13.43 13.00
CA GLY A 225 -1.56 13.46 11.55
C GLY A 225 -2.20 14.76 11.07
N ILE A 226 -3.28 15.22 11.71
CA ILE A 226 -3.91 16.52 11.39
C ILE A 226 -2.91 17.68 11.53
N ARG A 227 -2.10 17.68 12.59
CA ARG A 227 -1.05 18.69 12.81
C ARG A 227 -0.01 18.66 11.68
N LEU A 228 0.44 17.48 11.27
CA LEU A 228 1.40 17.30 10.18
C LEU A 228 0.83 17.77 8.83
N VAL A 229 -0.43 17.45 8.50
CA VAL A 229 -1.07 17.98 7.28
C VAL A 229 -1.06 19.51 7.31
N GLN A 230 -1.50 20.11 8.42
CA GLN A 230 -1.59 21.56 8.55
C GLN A 230 -0.25 22.25 8.28
N GLU A 231 0.85 21.67 8.77
CA GLU A 231 2.19 22.23 8.67
C GLU A 231 2.85 21.95 7.30
N PHE A 232 2.76 20.72 6.81
CA PHE A 232 3.60 20.24 5.70
C PHE A 232 2.88 20.14 4.35
N LEU A 233 1.55 20.02 4.31
CA LEU A 233 0.83 19.96 3.03
C LEU A 233 1.01 21.25 2.22
N PRO A 234 0.85 22.47 2.79
CA PRO A 234 1.07 23.69 2.01
C PRO A 234 2.50 23.78 1.46
N ARG A 235 3.50 23.34 2.25
CA ARG A 235 4.90 23.30 1.85
C ARG A 235 5.11 22.36 0.66
N ALA A 236 4.68 21.10 0.77
CA ALA A 236 4.82 20.10 -0.28
C ALA A 236 4.09 20.45 -1.58
N VAL A 237 2.96 21.17 -1.49
CA VAL A 237 2.25 21.68 -2.68
C VAL A 237 2.99 22.86 -3.31
N SER A 238 3.57 23.75 -2.50
CA SER A 238 4.30 24.93 -2.98
C SER A 238 5.66 24.60 -3.57
N ASP A 239 6.37 23.64 -2.98
CA ASP A 239 7.66 23.13 -3.43
C ASP A 239 7.65 21.59 -3.36
N GLY A 240 7.47 20.97 -4.52
CA GLY A 240 7.45 19.52 -4.64
C GLY A 240 8.79 18.84 -4.36
N ASN A 241 9.88 19.60 -4.21
CA ASN A 241 11.22 19.10 -3.87
C ASN A 241 11.55 19.23 -2.37
N ASP A 242 10.64 19.78 -1.56
CA ASP A 242 10.80 19.84 -0.10
C ASP A 242 10.73 18.42 0.49
N ILE A 243 11.88 17.75 0.58
CA ILE A 243 12.00 16.37 1.05
C ILE A 243 11.46 16.20 2.47
N GLU A 244 11.63 17.19 3.34
CA GLU A 244 11.06 17.14 4.68
C GLU A 244 9.54 17.14 4.60
N ALA A 245 8.94 18.06 3.86
CA ALA A 245 7.49 18.11 3.71
C ALA A 245 6.93 16.84 3.04
N ARG A 246 7.60 16.32 2.00
CA ARG A 246 7.24 15.04 1.38
C ARG A 246 7.30 13.88 2.38
N THR A 247 8.34 13.83 3.22
CA THR A 247 8.49 12.81 4.27
C THR A 247 7.34 12.88 5.26
N GLN A 248 7.05 14.07 5.79
CA GLN A 248 6.00 14.27 6.78
C GLN A 248 4.62 13.99 6.22
N MET A 249 4.38 14.30 4.93
CA MET A 249 3.12 13.94 4.28
C MET A 249 2.96 12.41 4.14
N LEU A 250 3.99 11.67 3.76
CA LEU A 250 3.91 10.20 3.72
C LEU A 250 3.70 9.61 5.11
N VAL A 251 4.42 10.11 6.13
CA VAL A 251 4.22 9.69 7.53
C VAL A 251 2.79 9.96 7.95
N CYS A 252 2.27 11.16 7.73
CA CYS A 252 0.89 11.53 8.03
C CYS A 252 -0.14 10.64 7.31
N SER A 253 0.11 10.27 6.04
CA SER A 253 -0.76 9.36 5.28
C SER A 253 -0.90 8.01 5.99
N SER A 254 0.17 7.50 6.60
CA SER A 254 0.14 6.25 7.39
C SER A 254 -0.47 6.36 8.79
N MET A 255 -0.92 7.55 9.20
CA MET A 255 -1.53 7.81 10.51
C MET A 255 -3.07 7.79 10.46
N GLY A 256 -3.64 7.94 9.26
CA GLY A 256 -5.08 7.99 9.02
C GLY A 256 -5.77 6.64 9.04
#